data_AF-A0A1A8WKJ9-F1
#
_entry.id   AF-A0A1A8WKJ9-F1
#
_cell.length_a   1.000
_cell.length_b   1.000
_cell.length_c   1.000
_cell.angle_alpha   90.00
_cell.angle_beta   90.00
_cell.angle_gamma   90.00
#
_symmetry.space_group_name_H-M   'P 1'
#
loop_
_entity.id
_entity.type
_entity.pdbx_description
1 polymer ?
#
loop_
_entity_poly.entity_id
_entity_poly.type
_entity_poly.pdbx_seq_one_letter_code
_entity_poly.pdbx_strand_id
1 'polypeptide(L)'
;MTREKEKAKNIYKFCVNSHYYETLVQYVNDNNAEVKKEENCNNIIVDNLLHENVSTEVICKEFKYLHKSFGKYHDKEIFPKGTFTDYDCNFLNYWLNDKLRKKVSDGTNHIKFFYEQIKEKEKTFYCDNNEMEEYMHVIDPEILENMKILYELYHTKQKILDIMLKQDNSNSGKELCPQYTKKCHETYIEGVYKCLNGYEDFCKELKYFEEGYKYLTKEKTDESGHCKVSEYFLLPDYGSVLEKQRRILTIKILSSPLIMSFVIPLLYKYTPFGPFLRAKTKMIKNRWMNPDKNKRELLLSSTDIEDNISDNGEYNIGYYSGTD
;
A
#
# COMPACT_ATOMS: atom_id res chain seq x y z
N MET A 1 17.10 16.90 28.04
CA MET A 1 16.27 16.66 26.85
C MET A 1 16.53 15.23 26.39
N THR A 2 15.99 14.24 27.11
CA THR A 2 14.75 13.51 26.76
C THR A 2 14.93 12.78 25.41
N ARG A 3 15.35 11.52 25.38
CA ARG A 3 14.52 10.32 25.62
C ARG A 3 13.21 10.28 24.80
N GLU A 4 13.15 10.99 23.67
CA GLU A 4 12.00 10.99 22.73
C GLU A 4 12.27 10.24 21.41
N LYS A 5 13.38 9.48 21.30
CA LYS A 5 13.56 8.47 20.25
C LYS A 5 13.26 7.06 20.76
N GLU A 6 12.25 6.96 21.62
CA GLU A 6 11.60 5.70 21.93
C GLU A 6 10.80 5.32 20.68
N LYS A 7 11.49 4.59 19.79
CA LYS A 7 11.02 3.84 18.62
C LYS A 7 9.57 4.15 18.22
N ALA A 8 9.40 4.75 17.03
CA ALA A 8 8.21 4.48 16.24
C ALA A 8 7.98 2.96 16.27
N LYS A 9 6.89 2.55 16.91
CA LYS A 9 6.53 1.15 17.12
C LYS A 9 6.56 0.49 15.75
N ASN A 10 7.45 -0.48 15.55
CA ASN A 10 7.55 -1.14 14.26
C ASN A 10 6.25 -1.89 13.99
N ILE A 11 5.42 -1.29 13.13
CA ILE A 11 4.07 -1.74 12.81
C ILE A 11 4.05 -3.14 12.16
N TYR A 12 5.17 -3.61 11.63
CA TYR A 12 5.30 -4.93 11.01
C TYR A 12 5.63 -6.04 12.02
N LYS A 13 6.03 -5.70 13.24
CA LYS A 13 6.67 -6.64 14.17
C LYS A 13 5.75 -7.80 14.58
N PHE A 14 4.43 -7.62 14.52
CA PHE A 14 3.46 -8.70 14.77
C PHE A 14 3.51 -9.80 13.70
N CYS A 15 3.96 -9.49 12.48
CA CYS A 15 4.03 -10.46 11.38
C CYS A 15 4.93 -11.65 11.70
N VAL A 16 5.91 -11.51 12.61
CA VAL A 16 6.76 -12.62 13.07
C VAL A 16 5.92 -13.76 13.70
N ASN A 17 4.79 -13.41 14.31
CA ASN A 17 3.86 -14.36 14.94
C ASN A 17 2.69 -14.73 14.02
N SER A 18 2.78 -14.52 12.71
CA SER A 18 1.66 -14.77 11.78
C SER A 18 1.15 -16.21 11.82
N HIS A 19 1.99 -17.21 12.06
CA HIS A 19 1.55 -18.60 12.25
C HIS A 19 0.57 -18.79 13.43
N TYR A 20 0.79 -18.07 14.53
CA TYR A 20 -0.07 -18.11 15.71
C TYR A 20 -1.41 -17.46 15.40
N TYR A 21 -1.38 -16.27 14.79
CA TYR A 21 -2.58 -15.56 14.39
C TYR A 21 -3.40 -16.31 13.33
N GLU A 22 -2.75 -16.95 12.36
CA GLU A 22 -3.42 -17.81 11.38
C GLU A 22 -4.12 -18.99 12.03
N THR A 23 -3.50 -19.61 13.04
CA THR A 23 -4.16 -20.66 13.80
C THR A 23 -5.42 -20.15 14.50
N LEU A 24 -5.40 -18.94 15.06
CA LEU A 24 -6.59 -18.33 15.67
C LEU A 24 -7.67 -18.02 14.63
N VAL A 25 -7.29 -17.50 13.46
CA VAL A 25 -8.23 -17.21 12.37
C VAL A 25 -8.87 -18.51 11.84
N GLN A 26 -8.08 -19.57 11.67
CA GLN A 26 -8.58 -20.89 11.29
C GLN A 26 -9.54 -21.45 12.35
N TYR A 27 -9.19 -21.34 13.63
CA TYR A 27 -10.08 -21.74 14.72
C TYR A 27 -11.42 -20.98 14.68
N VAL A 28 -11.41 -19.67 14.42
CA VAL A 28 -12.64 -18.88 14.26
C VAL A 28 -13.46 -19.38 13.07
N ASN A 29 -12.83 -19.62 11.92
CA ASN A 29 -13.48 -20.10 10.71
C ASN A 29 -14.13 -21.48 10.89
N ASP A 30 -13.43 -22.40 11.56
CA ASP A 30 -13.90 -23.76 11.83
C ASP A 30 -15.06 -23.78 12.84
N ASN A 31 -15.15 -22.77 13.72
CA ASN A 31 -16.19 -22.64 14.74
C ASN A 31 -17.31 -21.65 14.34
N ASN A 32 -17.62 -21.52 13.05
CA ASN A 32 -18.64 -20.59 12.53
C ASN A 32 -20.01 -20.71 13.25
N ALA A 33 -20.40 -21.92 13.66
CA ALA A 33 -21.63 -22.12 14.44
C ALA A 33 -21.63 -21.37 15.79
N GLU A 34 -20.48 -21.30 16.47
CA GLU A 34 -20.31 -20.54 17.70
C GLU A 34 -20.16 -19.04 17.42
N VAL A 35 -19.44 -18.66 16.36
CA VAL A 35 -19.33 -17.27 15.90
C VAL A 35 -20.72 -16.65 15.71
N LYS A 36 -21.66 -17.38 15.09
CA LYS A 36 -23.03 -16.90 14.86
C LYS A 36 -23.82 -16.60 16.14
N LYS A 37 -23.45 -17.21 17.27
CA LYS A 37 -24.08 -17.00 18.58
C LYS A 37 -23.57 -15.74 19.29
N GLU A 38 -22.52 -15.09 18.76
CA GLU A 38 -22.05 -13.82 19.31
C GLU A 38 -23.16 -12.76 19.23
N GLU A 39 -23.57 -12.26 20.40
CA GLU A 39 -24.63 -11.26 20.54
C GLU A 39 -24.07 -9.84 20.40
N ASN A 40 -24.89 -8.79 20.60
CA ASN A 40 -24.45 -7.39 20.66
C ASN A 40 -23.77 -6.84 19.40
N CYS A 41 -23.88 -7.51 18.25
CA CYS A 41 -23.39 -7.03 16.96
C CYS A 41 -24.43 -6.28 16.11
N ASN A 42 -25.66 -6.17 16.61
CA ASN A 42 -26.74 -5.45 15.93
C ASN A 42 -26.46 -3.94 15.93
N ASN A 43 -26.88 -3.23 14.89
CA ASN A 43 -26.77 -1.77 14.78
C ASN A 43 -25.32 -1.26 14.91
N ILE A 44 -24.35 -1.96 14.33
CA ILE A 44 -23.00 -1.40 14.15
C ILE A 44 -23.00 -0.66 12.82
N ILE A 45 -22.95 0.66 12.91
CA ILE A 45 -22.97 1.53 11.74
C ILE A 45 -21.51 1.76 11.35
N VAL A 46 -21.12 1.30 10.17
CA VAL A 46 -19.90 1.74 9.48
C VAL A 46 -20.37 2.31 8.15
N ASP A 47 -19.70 3.36 7.68
CA ASP A 47 -20.05 4.02 6.43
C ASP A 47 -20.14 3.02 5.26
N ASN A 48 -21.11 3.22 4.36
CA ASN A 48 -21.54 2.26 3.33
C ASN A 48 -20.53 2.10 2.16
N LEU A 49 -19.32 2.64 2.28
CA LEU A 49 -18.31 2.71 1.22
C LEU A 49 -17.21 1.65 1.34
N LEU A 50 -17.51 0.51 1.97
CA LEU A 50 -16.58 -0.62 2.07
C LEU A 50 -16.23 -1.20 0.68
N HIS A 51 -15.01 -1.69 0.56
CA HIS A 51 -14.45 -2.31 -0.65
C HIS A 51 -15.19 -3.60 -1.00
N GLU A 52 -15.49 -4.40 0.02
CA GLU A 52 -16.26 -5.63 -0.08
C GLU A 52 -17.68 -5.42 0.47
N ASN A 53 -18.68 -6.04 -0.16
CA ASN A 53 -20.06 -6.04 0.34
C ASN A 53 -20.20 -7.04 1.51
N VAL A 54 -19.50 -6.78 2.61
CA VAL A 54 -19.52 -7.64 3.81
C VAL A 54 -20.41 -7.00 4.87
N SER A 55 -21.18 -7.84 5.57
CA SER A 55 -22.02 -7.39 6.68
C SER A 55 -21.15 -7.00 7.88
N THR A 56 -21.32 -5.77 8.37
CA THR A 56 -20.66 -5.29 9.60
C THR A 56 -21.04 -6.13 10.82
N GLU A 57 -22.25 -6.71 10.82
CA GLU A 57 -22.69 -7.64 11.86
C GLU A 57 -21.84 -8.93 11.84
N VAL A 58 -21.57 -9.48 10.65
CA VAL A 58 -20.74 -10.69 10.50
C VAL A 58 -19.31 -10.41 10.96
N ILE A 59 -18.72 -9.30 10.51
CA ILE A 59 -17.36 -8.90 10.91
C ILE A 59 -17.29 -8.69 12.43
N CYS A 60 -18.31 -8.09 13.04
CA CYS A 60 -18.35 -7.93 14.49
C CYS A 60 -18.33 -9.29 15.20
N LYS A 61 -19.18 -10.22 14.78
CA LYS A 61 -19.25 -11.55 15.41
C LYS A 61 -17.91 -12.28 15.29
N GLU A 62 -17.31 -12.27 14.10
CA GLU A 62 -15.98 -12.85 13.86
C GLU A 62 -14.91 -12.18 14.73
N PHE A 63 -14.88 -10.85 14.77
CA PHE A 63 -13.91 -10.10 15.56
C PHE A 63 -14.02 -10.38 17.06
N LYS A 64 -15.25 -10.43 17.59
CA LYS A 64 -15.50 -10.77 19.00
C LYS A 64 -15.05 -12.18 19.33
N TYR A 65 -15.38 -13.14 18.47
CA TYR A 65 -14.98 -14.53 18.67
C TYR A 65 -13.46 -14.70 18.55
N LEU A 66 -12.82 -14.03 17.58
CA LEU A 66 -11.37 -13.96 17.43
C LEU A 66 -10.71 -13.43 18.70
N HIS A 67 -11.18 -12.30 19.22
CA HIS A 67 -10.68 -11.72 20.46
C HIS A 67 -10.83 -12.67 21.66
N LYS A 68 -11.96 -13.39 21.79
CA LYS A 68 -12.17 -14.42 22.83
C LYS A 68 -11.22 -15.62 22.66
N SER A 69 -10.81 -15.93 21.42
CA SER A 69 -9.97 -17.11 21.11
C SER A 69 -8.54 -16.98 21.64
N PHE A 70 -8.03 -15.76 21.79
CA PHE A 70 -6.73 -15.49 22.43
C PHE A 70 -6.62 -16.06 23.85
N GLY A 71 -7.70 -16.02 24.64
CA GLY A 71 -7.73 -16.59 25.99
C GLY A 71 -7.87 -18.12 26.00
N LYS A 72 -8.61 -18.68 25.03
CA LYS A 72 -8.92 -20.12 24.97
C LYS A 72 -7.78 -20.98 24.44
N TYR A 73 -6.97 -20.47 23.52
CA TYR A 73 -5.86 -21.22 22.89
C TYR A 73 -4.73 -21.60 23.87
N HIS A 74 -4.77 -21.13 25.12
CA HIS A 74 -3.75 -21.39 26.14
C HIS A 74 -4.13 -22.45 27.20
N ASP A 75 -5.22 -23.21 27.04
CA ASP A 75 -5.71 -24.21 28.03
C ASP A 75 -5.84 -23.66 29.46
N LYS A 76 -5.99 -22.34 29.59
CA LYS A 76 -6.23 -21.66 30.85
C LYS A 76 -7.66 -21.15 30.81
N GLU A 77 -8.37 -21.31 31.93
CA GLU A 77 -9.65 -20.62 32.17
C GLU A 77 -9.54 -19.20 31.64
N ILE A 78 -10.59 -18.73 30.96
CA ILE A 78 -10.74 -17.36 30.49
C ILE A 78 -10.22 -16.46 31.59
N PHE A 79 -9.00 -15.93 31.44
CA PHE A 79 -8.49 -15.04 32.45
C PHE A 79 -9.49 -13.89 32.48
N PRO A 80 -10.03 -13.53 33.66
CA PRO A 80 -10.72 -12.25 33.78
C PRO A 80 -9.78 -11.06 33.49
N LYS A 81 -8.48 -11.32 33.27
CA LYS A 81 -7.41 -10.39 32.85
C LYS A 81 -6.32 -11.09 32.02
N GLY A 82 -6.58 -11.36 30.73
CA GLY A 82 -5.50 -11.62 29.77
C GLY A 82 -5.09 -10.28 29.14
N THR A 83 -3.90 -9.77 29.44
CA THR A 83 -3.41 -8.52 28.84
C THR A 83 -2.98 -8.82 27.41
N PHE A 84 -3.70 -8.29 26.41
CA PHE A 84 -3.22 -8.33 25.03
C PHE A 84 -1.83 -7.70 24.96
N THR A 85 -0.92 -8.33 24.24
CA THR A 85 0.35 -7.70 23.95
C THR A 85 0.16 -6.66 22.85
N ASP A 86 1.10 -5.74 22.74
CA ASP A 86 1.18 -4.80 21.62
C ASP A 86 1.08 -5.49 20.25
N TYR A 87 1.63 -6.70 20.12
CA TYR A 87 1.54 -7.49 18.89
C TYR A 87 0.13 -7.94 18.58
N ASP A 88 -0.59 -8.39 19.61
CA ASP A 88 -1.96 -8.88 19.45
C ASP A 88 -2.89 -7.73 19.06
N CYS A 89 -2.72 -6.57 19.68
CA CYS A 89 -3.47 -5.37 19.30
C CYS A 89 -3.12 -4.87 17.89
N ASN A 90 -1.84 -4.89 17.50
CA ASN A 90 -1.43 -4.58 16.12
C ASN A 90 -2.04 -5.57 15.11
N PHE A 91 -2.08 -6.86 15.44
CA PHE A 91 -2.72 -7.87 14.60
C PHE A 91 -4.23 -7.63 14.49
N LEU A 92 -4.92 -7.33 15.60
CA LEU A 92 -6.35 -7.05 15.58
C LEU A 92 -6.67 -5.80 14.73
N ASN A 93 -5.82 -4.76 14.79
CA ASN A 93 -5.94 -3.60 13.91
C ASN A 93 -5.72 -3.95 12.44
N TYR A 94 -4.67 -4.73 12.14
CA TYR A 94 -4.41 -5.26 10.80
C TYR A 94 -5.61 -6.05 10.26
N TRP A 95 -6.16 -6.96 11.07
CA TRP A 95 -7.30 -7.80 10.69
C TRP A 95 -8.54 -6.96 10.38
N LEU A 96 -8.84 -5.94 11.20
CA LEU A 96 -9.96 -5.03 10.93
C LEU A 96 -9.73 -4.21 9.65
N ASN A 97 -8.51 -3.72 9.42
CA ASN A 97 -8.19 -2.96 8.21
C ASN A 97 -8.31 -3.80 6.94
N ASP A 98 -8.02 -5.09 7.01
CA ASP A 98 -8.23 -6.01 5.89
C ASP A 98 -9.74 -6.23 5.62
N LYS A 99 -10.54 -6.44 6.67
CA LYS A 99 -11.99 -6.73 6.55
C LYS A 99 -12.86 -5.51 6.26
N LEU A 100 -12.49 -4.34 6.79
CA LEU A 100 -13.27 -3.10 6.72
C LEU A 100 -12.67 -2.06 5.77
N ARG A 101 -11.83 -2.50 4.84
CA ARG A 101 -11.19 -1.61 3.86
C ARG A 101 -12.24 -0.77 3.11
N LYS A 102 -12.10 0.56 3.09
CA LYS A 102 -12.94 1.46 2.29
C LYS A 102 -12.45 1.60 0.85
N LYS A 103 -13.39 1.88 -0.08
CA LYS A 103 -13.08 2.22 -1.48
C LYS A 103 -12.50 3.62 -1.62
N VAL A 104 -12.99 4.55 -0.80
CA VAL A 104 -12.62 5.96 -0.82
C VAL A 104 -12.18 6.35 0.59
N SER A 105 -11.01 6.96 0.70
CA SER A 105 -10.58 7.57 1.95
C SER A 105 -11.38 8.84 2.18
N ASP A 106 -12.04 8.94 3.32
CA ASP A 106 -12.82 10.09 3.75
C ASP A 106 -12.19 10.79 4.98
N GLY A 107 -10.96 10.40 5.33
CA GLY A 107 -10.24 10.91 6.50
C GLY A 107 -10.83 10.45 7.84
N THR A 108 -11.89 9.62 7.86
CA THR A 108 -12.49 9.11 9.10
C THR A 108 -11.75 7.89 9.59
N ASN A 109 -11.53 7.81 10.90
CA ASN A 109 -11.01 6.61 11.54
C ASN A 109 -12.13 5.59 11.79
N HIS A 110 -12.67 5.04 10.69
CA HIS A 110 -13.78 4.07 10.72
C HIS A 110 -13.43 2.78 11.47
N ILE A 111 -12.15 2.39 11.50
CA ILE A 111 -11.65 1.24 12.27
C ILE A 111 -11.82 1.48 13.76
N LYS A 112 -11.38 2.64 14.25
CA LYS A 112 -11.58 3.06 15.65
C LYS A 112 -13.06 3.11 16.01
N PHE A 113 -13.87 3.74 15.15
CA PHE A 113 -15.31 3.88 15.38
C PHE A 113 -16.04 2.52 15.44
N PHE A 114 -15.66 1.58 14.58
CA PHE A 114 -16.18 0.21 14.61
C PHE A 114 -15.82 -0.48 15.93
N TYR A 115 -14.56 -0.40 16.34
CA TYR A 115 -14.07 -1.00 17.59
C TYR A 115 -14.74 -0.39 18.83
N GLU A 116 -14.95 0.94 18.86
CA GLU A 116 -15.66 1.65 19.94
C GLU A 116 -17.08 1.12 20.13
N GLN A 117 -17.85 0.99 19.05
CA GLN A 117 -19.21 0.48 19.12
C GLN A 117 -19.28 -0.95 19.67
N ILE A 118 -18.30 -1.80 19.34
CA ILE A 118 -18.22 -3.16 19.90
C ILE A 118 -17.93 -3.10 21.41
N LYS A 119 -16.96 -2.27 21.80
CA LYS A 119 -16.51 -2.11 23.19
C LYS A 119 -17.57 -1.50 24.10
N GLU A 120 -18.35 -0.54 23.61
CA GLU A 120 -19.46 0.08 24.37
C GLU A 120 -20.54 -0.94 24.70
N LYS A 121 -20.81 -1.86 23.77
CA LYS A 121 -21.83 -2.90 23.94
C LYS A 121 -21.35 -4.07 24.82
N GLU A 122 -20.04 -4.27 24.95
CA GLU A 122 -19.47 -5.36 25.73
C GLU A 122 -18.10 -4.99 26.32
N LYS A 123 -18.04 -4.85 27.65
CA LYS A 123 -16.87 -4.27 28.39
C LYS A 123 -15.62 -5.16 28.44
N THR A 124 -15.56 -6.25 27.68
CA THR A 124 -14.54 -7.31 27.82
C THR A 124 -13.45 -7.25 26.74
N PHE A 125 -13.18 -6.09 26.14
CA PHE A 125 -12.09 -5.87 25.17
C PHE A 125 -10.95 -5.06 25.76
N TYR A 126 -9.70 -5.55 25.68
CA TYR A 126 -8.59 -5.11 26.53
C TYR A 126 -7.33 -4.62 25.79
N CYS A 127 -7.40 -4.29 24.49
CA CYS A 127 -6.37 -3.39 23.95
C CYS A 127 -6.50 -2.06 24.70
N ASP A 128 -5.48 -1.76 25.52
CA ASP A 128 -5.62 -0.97 26.75
C ASP A 128 -6.38 0.35 26.57
N ASN A 129 -7.23 0.69 27.54
CA ASN A 129 -8.24 1.75 27.41
C ASN A 129 -7.64 3.15 27.25
N ASN A 130 -6.38 3.33 27.64
CA ASN A 130 -5.72 4.64 27.63
C ASN A 130 -4.93 4.91 26.33
N GLU A 131 -4.74 3.90 25.47
CA GLU A 131 -3.94 4.00 24.22
C GLU A 131 -4.69 3.44 23.00
N MET A 132 -6.03 3.36 23.05
CA MET A 132 -6.84 2.83 21.96
C MET A 132 -6.64 3.57 20.64
N GLU A 133 -6.30 4.87 20.70
CA GLU A 133 -5.93 5.68 19.53
C GLU A 133 -4.63 5.23 18.87
N GLU A 134 -3.71 4.64 19.63
CA GLU A 134 -2.44 4.14 19.11
C GLU A 134 -2.65 2.87 18.29
N TYR A 135 -3.50 1.96 18.76
CA TYR A 135 -3.67 0.66 18.13
C TYR A 135 -4.73 0.63 17.05
N MET A 136 -5.93 1.19 17.28
CA MET A 136 -7.05 1.07 16.34
C MET A 136 -7.10 2.28 15.43
N HIS A 137 -6.52 2.14 14.23
CA HIS A 137 -6.43 3.21 13.26
C HIS A 137 -6.47 2.69 11.84
N VAL A 138 -6.87 3.56 10.92
CA VAL A 138 -6.82 3.26 9.49
C VAL A 138 -5.36 3.15 9.07
N ILE A 139 -4.97 1.98 8.56
CA ILE A 139 -3.64 1.72 8.01
C ILE A 139 -3.65 2.20 6.55
N ASP A 140 -2.59 2.91 6.16
CA ASP A 140 -2.40 3.30 4.76
C ASP A 140 -2.48 2.05 3.84
N PRO A 141 -3.24 2.09 2.73
CA PRO A 141 -3.43 0.91 1.89
C PRO A 141 -2.13 0.28 1.39
N GLU A 142 -1.09 1.08 1.08
CA GLU A 142 0.18 0.54 0.60
C GLU A 142 0.96 -0.12 1.74
N ILE A 143 0.89 0.45 2.95
CA ILE A 143 1.43 -0.15 4.18
C ILE A 143 0.69 -1.45 4.55
N LEU A 144 -0.64 -1.50 4.41
CA LEU A 144 -1.44 -2.70 4.65
C LEU A 144 -1.02 -3.84 3.71
N GLU A 145 -0.82 -3.54 2.42
CA GLU A 145 -0.31 -4.52 1.46
C GLU A 145 1.11 -4.99 1.81
N ASN A 146 1.97 -4.10 2.30
CA ASN A 146 3.30 -4.49 2.80
C ASN A 146 3.20 -5.42 4.03
N MET A 147 2.24 -5.17 4.94
CA MET A 147 1.98 -6.08 6.07
C MET A 147 1.56 -7.47 5.60
N LYS A 148 0.64 -7.55 4.61
CA LYS A 148 0.20 -8.83 4.03
C LYS A 148 1.36 -9.66 3.48
N ILE A 149 2.29 -9.00 2.78
CA ILE A 149 3.50 -9.66 2.26
C ILE A 149 4.33 -10.28 3.39
N LEU A 150 4.65 -9.50 4.43
CA LEU A 150 5.44 -10.02 5.56
C LEU A 150 4.68 -11.11 6.34
N TYR A 151 3.39 -10.93 6.53
CA TYR A 151 2.53 -11.88 7.23
C TYR A 151 2.54 -13.24 6.54
N GLU A 152 2.34 -13.26 5.21
CA GLU A 152 2.41 -14.46 4.37
C GLU A 152 3.81 -15.11 4.38
N LEU A 153 4.87 -14.31 4.31
CA LEU A 153 6.25 -14.79 4.37
C LEU A 153 6.55 -15.53 5.68
N TYR A 154 6.20 -14.94 6.82
CA TYR A 154 6.41 -15.59 8.12
C TYR A 154 5.51 -16.83 8.29
N HIS A 155 4.28 -16.80 7.76
CA HIS A 155 3.38 -17.95 7.82
C HIS A 155 3.93 -19.14 7.02
N THR A 156 4.27 -18.90 5.76
CA THR A 156 4.82 -19.94 4.86
C THR A 156 6.17 -20.46 5.36
N LYS A 157 7.03 -19.59 5.91
CA LYS A 157 8.28 -20.00 6.57
C LYS A 157 8.02 -20.96 7.73
N GLN A 158 7.03 -20.69 8.59
CA GLN A 158 6.71 -21.60 9.69
C GLN A 158 6.17 -22.93 9.17
N LYS A 159 5.27 -22.93 8.17
CA LYS A 159 4.76 -24.18 7.57
C LYS A 159 5.87 -25.03 6.95
N ILE A 160 6.84 -24.41 6.30
CA ILE A 160 8.04 -25.11 5.78
C ILE A 160 8.83 -25.72 6.94
N LEU A 161 9.05 -24.98 8.03
CA LEU A 161 9.76 -25.48 9.21
C LEU A 161 9.03 -26.67 9.86
N ASP A 162 7.72 -26.57 10.03
CA ASP A 162 6.88 -27.62 10.66
C ASP A 162 6.97 -28.93 9.86
N ILE A 163 6.90 -28.84 8.52
CA ILE A 163 7.07 -30.01 7.64
C ILE A 163 8.50 -30.53 7.73
N MET A 164 9.51 -29.67 7.63
CA MET A 164 10.93 -30.07 7.72
C MET A 164 11.24 -30.86 9.00
N LEU A 165 10.63 -30.47 10.12
CA LEU A 165 10.83 -31.09 11.43
C LEU A 165 9.84 -32.22 11.74
N LYS A 166 9.00 -32.65 10.78
CA LYS A 166 7.92 -33.64 10.99
C LYS A 166 7.00 -33.32 12.17
N GLN A 167 6.83 -32.04 12.47
CA GLN A 167 5.84 -31.59 13.45
C GLN A 167 4.44 -31.62 12.84
N ASP A 168 4.35 -31.54 11.52
CA ASP A 168 3.16 -31.89 10.77
C ASP A 168 3.11 -33.41 10.54
N ASN A 169 2.23 -34.09 11.29
CA ASN A 169 2.02 -35.54 11.19
C ASN A 169 1.19 -35.95 9.96
N SER A 170 0.81 -34.98 9.10
CA SER A 170 0.08 -35.29 7.87
C SER A 170 1.02 -35.88 6.81
N ASN A 171 0.58 -36.95 6.13
CA ASN A 171 1.30 -37.53 4.99
C ASN A 171 1.36 -36.58 3.77
N SER A 172 0.76 -35.39 3.84
CA SER A 172 0.71 -34.38 2.78
C SER A 172 1.96 -33.54 2.64
N GLY A 173 2.97 -33.67 3.51
CA GLY A 173 4.21 -32.88 3.45
C GLY A 173 4.91 -32.92 2.07
N LYS A 174 4.83 -34.05 1.36
CA LYS A 174 5.36 -34.22 0.00
C LYS A 174 4.75 -33.25 -1.02
N GLU A 175 3.46 -32.96 -0.90
CA GLU A 175 2.74 -32.07 -1.81
C GLU A 175 2.75 -30.63 -1.30
N LEU A 176 2.63 -30.44 0.01
CA LEU A 176 2.52 -29.14 0.66
C LEU A 176 3.84 -28.37 0.70
N CYS A 177 4.98 -29.02 0.95
CA CYS A 177 6.23 -28.26 1.08
C CYS A 177 6.65 -27.58 -0.23
N PRO A 178 6.56 -28.22 -1.42
CA PRO A 178 6.76 -27.53 -2.69
C PRO A 178 5.82 -26.34 -2.89
N GLN A 179 4.57 -26.43 -2.43
CA GLN A 179 3.62 -25.32 -2.51
C GLN A 179 4.02 -24.15 -1.61
N TYR A 180 4.33 -24.41 -0.34
CA TYR A 180 4.75 -23.36 0.60
C TYR A 180 6.09 -22.73 0.22
N THR A 181 7.07 -23.52 -0.24
CA THR A 181 8.36 -23.00 -0.73
C THR A 181 8.17 -22.10 -1.93
N LYS A 182 7.35 -22.50 -2.91
CA LYS A 182 7.01 -21.68 -4.07
C LYS A 182 6.32 -20.38 -3.65
N LYS A 183 5.31 -20.47 -2.78
CA LYS A 183 4.56 -19.31 -2.29
C LYS A 183 5.47 -18.32 -1.55
N CYS A 184 6.30 -18.81 -0.63
CA CYS A 184 7.29 -18.00 0.08
C CYS A 184 8.25 -17.29 -0.89
N HIS A 185 8.77 -18.02 -1.88
CA HIS A 185 9.70 -17.48 -2.88
C HIS A 185 9.05 -16.38 -3.73
N GLU A 186 7.85 -16.61 -4.26
CA GLU A 186 7.13 -15.63 -5.08
C GLU A 186 6.75 -14.38 -4.27
N THR A 187 6.23 -14.56 -3.05
CA THR A 187 5.90 -13.45 -2.14
C THR A 187 7.15 -12.66 -1.76
N TYR A 188 8.30 -13.31 -1.59
CA TYR A 188 9.56 -12.61 -1.28
C TYR A 188 9.99 -11.73 -2.46
N ILE A 189 9.92 -12.24 -3.70
CA ILE A 189 10.21 -11.44 -4.90
C ILE A 189 9.26 -10.23 -4.97
N GLU A 190 7.96 -10.42 -4.71
CA GLU A 190 6.99 -9.32 -4.65
C GLU A 190 7.39 -8.27 -3.60
N GLY A 191 7.82 -8.70 -2.42
CA GLY A 191 8.35 -7.81 -1.39
C GLY A 191 9.58 -7.03 -1.87
N VAL A 192 10.54 -7.68 -2.52
CA VAL A 192 11.73 -6.98 -3.05
C VAL A 192 11.32 -5.94 -4.09
N TYR A 193 10.26 -6.20 -4.85
CA TYR A 193 9.73 -5.26 -5.84
C TYR A 193 9.13 -4.01 -5.19
N LYS A 194 8.42 -4.16 -4.07
CA LYS A 194 7.90 -3.03 -3.28
C LYS A 194 9.04 -2.16 -2.74
N CYS A 195 10.22 -2.72 -2.49
CA CYS A 195 11.37 -1.95 -2.03
C CYS A 195 11.94 -0.94 -3.01
N LEU A 196 11.60 -1.04 -4.31
CA LEU A 196 11.93 0.01 -5.28
C LEU A 196 11.13 1.29 -5.07
N ASN A 197 10.02 1.24 -4.34
CA ASN A 197 9.09 2.35 -4.16
C ASN A 197 9.35 3.17 -2.88
N GLY A 198 10.46 2.91 -2.17
CA GLY A 198 10.90 3.75 -1.05
C GLY A 198 10.38 3.38 0.35
N TYR A 199 9.84 2.18 0.54
CA TYR A 199 9.38 1.69 1.86
C TYR A 199 10.53 1.20 2.75
N GLU A 200 11.38 2.10 3.24
CA GLU A 200 12.62 1.74 3.96
C GLU A 200 12.38 0.79 5.15
N ASP A 201 11.38 1.06 5.99
CA ASP A 201 11.07 0.23 7.15
C ASP A 201 10.63 -1.18 6.75
N PHE A 202 9.72 -1.30 5.78
CA PHE A 202 9.32 -2.61 5.24
C PHE A 202 10.51 -3.37 4.65
N CYS A 203 11.39 -2.69 3.91
CA CYS A 203 12.57 -3.31 3.30
C CYS A 203 13.59 -3.80 4.32
N LYS A 204 13.69 -3.10 5.46
CA LYS A 204 14.51 -3.55 6.59
C LYS A 204 13.95 -4.83 7.19
N GLU A 205 12.64 -4.90 7.39
CA GLU A 205 11.97 -6.10 7.91
C GLU A 205 12.04 -7.27 6.92
N LEU A 206 11.91 -7.01 5.63
CA LEU A 206 12.06 -8.03 4.58
C LEU A 206 13.47 -8.63 4.55
N LYS A 207 14.51 -7.81 4.73
CA LYS A 207 15.89 -8.29 4.87
C LYS A 207 16.08 -9.14 6.13
N TYR A 208 15.48 -8.72 7.24
CA TYR A 208 15.52 -9.51 8.48
C TYR A 208 14.84 -10.88 8.31
N PHE A 209 13.71 -10.91 7.60
CA PHE A 209 13.07 -12.17 7.22
C PHE A 209 14.00 -13.05 6.37
N GLU A 210 14.62 -12.49 5.34
CA GLU A 210 15.55 -13.19 4.43
C GLU A 210 16.71 -13.83 5.19
N GLU A 211 17.36 -13.08 6.09
CA GLU A 211 18.45 -13.58 6.94
C GLU A 211 17.97 -14.76 7.80
N GLY A 212 16.80 -14.61 8.44
CA GLY A 212 16.21 -15.66 9.25
C GLY A 212 15.80 -16.89 8.44
N TYR A 213 15.41 -16.74 7.17
CA TYR A 213 15.09 -17.84 6.28
C TYR A 213 16.36 -18.55 5.80
N LYS A 214 17.40 -17.80 5.41
CA LYS A 214 18.73 -18.34 5.08
C LYS A 214 19.30 -19.18 6.24
N TYR A 215 19.20 -18.67 7.47
CA TYR A 215 19.58 -19.41 8.67
C TYR A 215 18.83 -20.74 8.79
N LEU A 216 17.50 -20.72 8.63
CA LEU A 216 16.68 -21.95 8.64
C LEU A 216 17.16 -22.95 7.59
N THR A 217 17.35 -22.52 6.33
CA THR A 217 17.74 -23.43 5.24
C THR A 217 19.14 -24.03 5.39
N LYS A 218 20.03 -23.33 6.11
CA LYS A 218 21.42 -23.76 6.33
C LYS A 218 21.57 -24.65 7.56
N GLU A 219 20.95 -24.26 8.67
CA GLU A 219 21.20 -24.88 9.99
C GLU A 219 20.17 -25.96 10.34
N LYS A 220 18.99 -25.97 9.70
CA LYS A 220 17.96 -26.98 9.95
C LYS A 220 17.99 -28.07 8.89
N THR A 221 18.10 -29.30 9.36
CA THR A 221 17.95 -30.48 8.51
C THR A 221 16.47 -30.68 8.19
N ASP A 222 16.17 -30.86 6.91
CA ASP A 222 14.87 -31.34 6.46
C ASP A 222 14.78 -32.84 6.75
N GLU A 223 14.20 -33.20 7.90
CA GLU A 223 14.00 -34.58 8.34
C GLU A 223 12.92 -35.29 7.54
N SER A 224 12.00 -34.53 6.93
CA SER A 224 10.96 -35.04 6.02
C SER A 224 11.52 -35.46 4.66
N GLY A 225 12.55 -34.74 4.18
CA GLY A 225 13.10 -34.87 2.84
C GLY A 225 12.19 -34.33 1.72
N HIS A 226 11.08 -33.66 2.06
CA HIS A 226 10.09 -33.18 1.11
C HIS A 226 10.35 -31.77 0.59
N CYS A 227 11.11 -30.95 1.31
CA CYS A 227 11.27 -29.53 1.03
C CYS A 227 12.47 -29.24 0.13
N LYS A 228 13.60 -29.92 0.37
CA LYS A 228 14.87 -29.68 -0.33
C LYS A 228 14.86 -29.96 -1.84
N VAL A 229 13.86 -30.69 -2.33
CA VAL A 229 13.72 -31.04 -3.76
C VAL A 229 13.20 -29.85 -4.58
N SER A 230 12.57 -28.86 -3.95
CA SER A 230 11.97 -27.70 -4.62
C SER A 230 13.03 -26.69 -5.10
N GLU A 231 12.97 -26.28 -6.37
CA GLU A 231 13.81 -25.19 -6.91
C GLU A 231 13.57 -23.85 -6.20
N TYR A 232 12.40 -23.68 -5.58
CA TYR A 232 12.00 -22.50 -4.83
C TYR A 232 12.46 -22.51 -3.37
N PHE A 233 13.11 -23.60 -2.93
CA PHE A 233 13.53 -23.74 -1.53
C PHE A 233 14.49 -22.62 -1.10
N LEU A 234 15.37 -22.17 -1.99
CA LEU A 234 16.27 -21.05 -1.73
C LEU A 234 15.63 -19.74 -2.21
N LEU A 235 15.72 -18.71 -1.37
CA LEU A 235 15.35 -17.36 -1.76
C LEU A 235 16.42 -16.78 -2.71
N PRO A 236 16.02 -16.06 -3.76
CA PRO A 236 16.95 -15.39 -4.65
C PRO A 236 17.69 -14.28 -3.90
N ASP A 237 18.89 -13.93 -4.37
CA ASP A 237 19.64 -12.83 -3.78
C ASP A 237 18.91 -11.49 -3.97
N TYR A 238 18.73 -10.74 -2.88
CA TYR A 238 18.04 -9.44 -2.87
C TYR A 238 18.56 -8.49 -3.96
N GLY A 239 19.88 -8.36 -4.09
CA GLY A 239 20.51 -7.47 -5.07
C GLY A 239 20.24 -7.91 -6.51
N SER A 240 20.30 -9.22 -6.76
CA SER A 240 20.02 -9.80 -8.08
C SER A 240 18.58 -9.56 -8.54
N VAL A 241 17.60 -9.69 -7.64
CA VAL A 241 16.18 -9.45 -7.93
C VAL A 241 15.96 -7.97 -8.25
N LEU A 242 16.56 -7.09 -7.46
CA LEU A 242 16.47 -5.64 -7.63
C LEU A 242 17.08 -5.19 -8.96
N GLU A 243 18.26 -5.72 -9.31
CA GLU A 243 18.93 -5.40 -10.57
C GLU A 243 18.10 -5.87 -11.77
N LYS A 244 17.61 -7.12 -11.74
CA LYS A 244 16.76 -7.68 -12.80
C LYS A 244 15.52 -6.81 -13.00
N GLN A 245 14.89 -6.36 -11.93
CA GLN A 245 13.70 -5.53 -12.05
C GLN A 245 13.99 -4.12 -12.56
N ARG A 246 15.09 -3.49 -12.11
CA ARG A 246 15.53 -2.19 -12.67
C ARG A 246 15.78 -2.30 -14.17
N ARG A 247 16.43 -3.37 -14.64
CA ARG A 247 16.60 -3.63 -16.07
C ARG A 247 15.25 -3.74 -16.80
N ILE A 248 14.28 -4.48 -16.25
CA ILE A 248 12.93 -4.60 -16.84
C ILE A 248 12.23 -3.24 -16.91
N LEU A 249 12.30 -2.42 -15.85
CA LEU A 249 11.70 -1.09 -15.83
C LEU A 249 12.34 -0.17 -16.87
N THR A 250 13.67 -0.16 -16.96
CA THR A 250 14.41 0.60 -17.99
C THR A 250 14.03 0.17 -19.40
N ILE A 251 13.92 -1.13 -19.67
CA ILE A 251 13.48 -1.65 -20.97
C ILE A 251 12.05 -1.21 -21.29
N LYS A 252 11.12 -1.28 -20.32
CA LYS A 252 9.72 -0.82 -20.52
C LYS A 252 9.63 0.68 -20.80
N ILE A 253 10.42 1.50 -20.10
CA ILE A 253 10.47 2.94 -20.33
C ILE A 253 11.05 3.27 -21.71
N LEU A 254 12.04 2.51 -22.18
CA LEU A 254 12.66 2.70 -23.50
C LEU A 254 11.77 2.17 -24.65
N SER A 255 11.01 1.09 -24.44
CA SER A 255 10.16 0.49 -25.48
C SER A 255 8.87 1.28 -25.75
N SER A 256 8.32 1.96 -24.74
CA SER A 256 7.12 2.79 -24.88
C SER A 256 7.26 3.95 -25.90
N PRO A 257 8.32 4.79 -25.87
CA PRO A 257 8.53 5.84 -26.88
C PRO A 257 8.98 5.30 -28.24
N LEU A 258 9.62 4.12 -28.31
CA LEU A 258 10.04 3.53 -29.59
C LEU A 258 8.84 3.21 -30.49
N ILE A 259 7.75 2.70 -29.94
CA ILE A 259 6.52 2.43 -30.71
C ILE A 259 5.93 3.75 -31.25
N MET A 260 5.91 4.81 -30.44
CA MET A 260 5.46 6.14 -30.88
C MET A 260 6.35 6.75 -31.97
N SER A 261 7.67 6.53 -31.90
CA SER A 261 8.63 7.03 -32.89
C SER A 261 8.41 6.45 -34.29
N PHE A 262 7.91 5.20 -34.41
CA PHE A 262 7.57 4.60 -35.70
C PHE A 262 6.20 5.03 -36.25
N VAL A 263 5.26 5.40 -35.37
CA VAL A 263 3.91 5.84 -35.77
C VAL A 263 3.90 7.29 -36.28
N ILE A 264 4.73 8.17 -35.71
CA ILE A 264 4.79 9.60 -36.10
C ILE A 264 5.13 9.81 -37.60
N PRO A 265 6.13 9.13 -38.20
CA PRO A 265 6.40 9.21 -39.64
C PRO A 265 5.26 8.68 -40.52
N LEU A 266 4.55 7.64 -40.05
CA LEU A 266 3.41 7.07 -40.77
C LEU A 266 2.22 8.04 -40.75
N LEU A 267 1.89 8.63 -39.60
CA LEU A 267 0.87 9.67 -39.50
C LEU A 267 1.25 10.93 -40.29
N TYR A 268 2.54 11.29 -40.33
CA TYR A 268 3.02 12.38 -41.17
C TYR A 268 2.79 12.15 -42.68
N LYS A 269 2.86 10.89 -43.14
CA LYS A 269 2.66 10.52 -44.55
C LYS A 269 1.19 10.33 -44.93
N TYR A 270 0.39 9.73 -44.05
CA TYR A 270 -0.96 9.22 -44.40
C TYR A 270 -2.12 10.03 -43.79
N THR A 271 -1.85 11.04 -42.96
CA THR A 271 -2.88 11.90 -42.34
C THR A 271 -2.77 13.35 -42.86
N PRO A 272 -3.87 14.14 -42.97
CA PRO A 272 -3.82 15.55 -43.44
C PRO A 272 -2.95 16.50 -42.58
N PHE A 273 -2.46 16.01 -41.42
CA PHE A 273 -1.53 16.70 -40.55
C PHE A 273 -0.15 16.96 -41.21
N GLY A 274 0.33 16.10 -42.11
CA GLY A 274 1.62 16.29 -42.78
C GLY A 274 1.72 17.57 -43.63
N PRO A 275 0.77 17.80 -44.55
CA PRO A 275 0.64 19.07 -45.28
C PRO A 275 0.44 20.28 -44.36
N PHE A 276 -0.36 20.16 -43.30
CA PHE A 276 -0.62 21.23 -42.32
C PHE A 276 0.65 21.65 -41.56
N LEU A 277 1.43 20.68 -41.06
CA LEU A 277 2.70 20.95 -40.38
C LEU A 277 3.73 21.56 -41.32
N ARG A 278 3.82 21.10 -42.58
CA ARG A 278 4.67 21.70 -43.62
C ARG A 278 4.27 23.14 -43.94
N ALA A 279 2.97 23.44 -43.99
CA ALA A 279 2.48 24.80 -44.19
C ALA A 279 2.89 25.71 -43.02
N LYS A 280 2.75 25.25 -41.77
CA LYS A 280 3.18 25.98 -40.57
C LYS A 280 4.69 26.20 -40.52
N THR A 281 5.51 25.19 -40.80
CA THR A 281 6.98 25.35 -40.84
C THR A 281 7.42 26.25 -41.99
N LYS A 282 6.78 26.16 -43.16
CA LYS A 282 7.04 27.08 -44.28
C LYS A 282 6.64 28.52 -43.93
N MET A 283 5.55 28.71 -43.19
CA MET A 283 5.11 30.03 -42.72
C MET A 283 6.10 30.64 -41.71
N ILE A 284 6.61 29.85 -40.77
CA ILE A 284 7.64 30.28 -39.81
C ILE A 284 8.97 30.56 -40.51
N LYS A 285 9.41 29.68 -41.41
CA LYS A 285 10.63 29.87 -42.21
C LYS A 285 10.54 31.10 -43.11
N ASN A 286 9.39 31.35 -43.72
CA ASN A 286 9.18 32.54 -44.54
C ASN A 286 9.15 33.84 -43.71
N ARG A 287 8.61 33.80 -42.47
CA ARG A 287 8.73 34.93 -41.53
C ARG A 287 10.17 35.22 -41.13
N TRP A 288 11.00 34.19 -41.02
CA TRP A 288 12.40 34.33 -40.62
C TRP A 288 13.32 34.76 -41.78
N MET A 289 13.06 34.28 -43.00
CA MET A 289 13.85 34.57 -44.20
C MET A 289 13.46 35.86 -44.92
N ASN A 290 12.38 36.55 -44.51
CA ASN A 290 11.92 37.80 -45.13
C ASN A 290 11.50 38.84 -44.08
N PRO A 291 12.46 39.45 -43.35
CA PRO A 291 12.16 40.44 -42.31
C PRO A 291 11.55 41.74 -42.85
N ASP A 292 11.81 42.12 -44.11
CA ASP A 292 11.35 43.39 -44.69
C ASP A 292 9.86 43.43 -45.06
N LYS A 293 9.19 42.28 -45.19
CA LYS A 293 7.76 42.23 -45.50
C LYS A 293 6.87 42.39 -44.26
N ASN A 294 7.33 41.93 -43.10
CA ASN A 294 6.62 42.08 -41.82
C ASN A 294 6.68 43.52 -41.27
N LYS A 295 7.67 44.32 -41.69
CA LYS A 295 7.78 45.74 -41.28
C LYS A 295 6.67 46.60 -41.89
N ARG A 296 6.18 46.27 -43.10
CA ARG A 296 5.06 46.99 -43.74
C ARG A 296 3.69 46.57 -43.20
N GLU A 297 3.53 45.33 -42.73
CA GLU A 297 2.28 44.86 -42.10
C GLU A 297 2.09 45.42 -40.67
N LEU A 298 3.17 45.61 -39.91
CA LEU A 298 3.12 46.26 -38.58
C LEU A 298 2.79 47.76 -38.66
N LEU A 299 3.18 48.45 -39.74
CA LEU A 299 2.94 49.89 -39.91
C LEU A 299 1.51 50.23 -40.37
N LEU A 300 0.73 49.27 -40.86
CA LEU A 300 -0.67 49.46 -41.25
C LEU A 300 -1.66 49.23 -40.10
N SER A 301 -1.18 48.81 -38.92
CA SER A 301 -2.03 48.51 -37.75
C SER A 301 -1.94 49.54 -36.62
N SER A 302 -1.16 50.62 -36.78
CA SER A 302 -1.15 51.77 -35.86
C SER A 302 -1.69 53.01 -36.58
N THR A 303 -3.00 53.11 -36.67
CA THR A 303 -3.68 54.38 -36.89
C THR A 303 -4.96 54.34 -36.07
N ASP A 304 -4.80 54.83 -34.84
CA ASP A 304 -5.74 55.65 -34.07
C ASP A 304 -7.22 55.23 -34.10
N ILE A 305 -7.63 54.53 -33.04
CA ILE A 305 -8.94 54.72 -32.43
C ILE A 305 -8.68 55.25 -31.02
N GLU A 306 -8.75 56.58 -30.95
CA GLU A 306 -8.66 57.41 -29.75
C GLU A 306 -10.05 57.41 -29.08
N ASP A 307 -10.27 56.51 -28.12
CA ASP A 307 -11.47 56.56 -27.27
C ASP A 307 -11.21 57.48 -26.07
N ASN A 308 -11.64 58.72 -26.25
CA ASN A 308 -11.77 59.76 -25.24
C ASN A 308 -12.72 59.31 -24.12
N ILE A 309 -12.19 59.09 -22.91
CA ILE A 309 -13.00 59.08 -21.68
C ILE A 309 -12.77 60.41 -20.97
N SER A 310 -13.77 61.27 -21.09
CA SER A 310 -13.91 62.52 -20.34
C SER A 310 -14.24 62.21 -18.88
N ASP A 311 -13.37 62.63 -17.95
CA ASP A 311 -13.79 62.85 -16.58
C ASP A 311 -13.44 64.28 -16.16
N ASN A 312 -14.49 64.98 -15.75
CA ASN A 312 -14.51 66.38 -15.39
C ASN A 312 -13.84 66.57 -14.01
N GLY A 313 -12.62 67.09 -14.00
CA GLY A 313 -11.92 67.56 -12.80
C GLY A 313 -11.46 68.99 -13.02
N GLU A 314 -12.21 69.93 -12.47
CA GLU A 314 -12.06 71.36 -12.66
C GLU A 314 -10.91 71.92 -11.77
N TYR A 315 -10.16 72.90 -12.31
CA TYR A 315 -9.15 73.79 -11.66
C TYR A 315 -7.74 73.20 -11.41
N ASN A 316 -6.60 73.89 -11.61
CA ASN A 316 -6.21 75.23 -12.08
C ASN A 316 -4.74 75.16 -12.52
N ILE A 317 -4.40 75.59 -13.75
CA ILE A 317 -3.01 75.65 -14.24
C ILE A 317 -2.40 76.99 -13.82
N GLY A 318 -1.47 76.96 -12.86
CA GLY A 318 -0.63 78.11 -12.50
C GLY A 318 0.68 78.07 -13.29
N TYR A 319 0.82 78.98 -14.26
CA TYR A 319 2.08 79.24 -14.97
C TYR A 319 3.07 79.96 -14.05
N TYR A 320 4.29 79.45 -13.95
CA TYR A 320 5.46 80.26 -13.60
C TYR A 320 6.60 79.96 -14.58
N SER A 321 6.75 80.84 -15.56
CA SER A 321 8.00 81.07 -16.28
C SER A 321 8.79 82.13 -15.54
N GLY A 322 10.03 81.81 -15.16
CA GLY A 322 11.00 82.77 -14.65
C GLY A 322 12.40 82.31 -15.01
N THR A 323 12.99 83.00 -16.00
CA THR A 323 14.42 83.01 -16.31
C THR A 323 15.16 83.87 -15.28
N ASP A 324 16.18 83.31 -14.62
CA ASP A 324 17.60 83.68 -14.78
C ASP A 324 18.50 82.76 -13.94
#